data_AF-A0AAW5SPG5-F1
#
_entry.id   AF-A0AAW5SPG5-F1
#
_cell.length_a   1.000
_cell.length_b   1.000
_cell.length_c   1.000
_cell.angle_alpha   90.00
_cell.angle_beta   90.00
_cell.angle_gamma   90.00
#
_symmetry.space_group_name_H-M   'P 1'
#
loop_
_entity.id
_entity.type
_entity.pdbx_description
1 polymer ?
#
loop_
_entity_poly.entity_id
_entity_poly.type
_entity_poly.pdbx_seq_one_letter_code
_entity_poly.pdbx_strand_id
1 'polypeptide(L)'
;MAGFGNPAIASAVGECPHRFGSNQQLVDAGGAVVQEWTVTDLKKSAGSAPGYPLAGQLWEATASVEAVSGTVTPIIPNFRAHAADGASYPVLWQVSSAEGIPGATITQGQTATGKLYFDATGADPVAVTYAGGGAHPSMMWCCGEAMMAMPMDMMMDMPMPMGMMDNCPHCRNQ
;
A
#
# COMPACT_ATOMS: atom_id res chain seq x y z
N MET A 1 47.46 14.39 19.28
CA MET A 1 46.57 14.96 18.23
C MET A 1 46.21 13.84 17.27
N ALA A 2 44.91 13.64 17.05
CA ALA A 2 44.28 12.83 15.99
C ALA A 2 44.54 11.30 16.00
N GLY A 3 43.55 10.43 15.88
CA GLY A 3 42.11 10.59 15.72
C GLY A 3 41.54 9.17 15.58
N PHE A 4 40.57 8.82 16.42
CA PHE A 4 39.84 7.57 16.30
C PHE A 4 38.98 7.65 15.03
N GLY A 5 39.30 6.83 14.04
CA GLY A 5 38.44 6.64 12.87
C GLY A 5 37.19 5.90 13.31
N ASN A 6 36.09 6.63 13.49
CA ASN A 6 34.76 6.04 13.59
C ASN A 6 34.49 5.21 12.32
N PRO A 7 33.97 3.97 12.43
CA PRO A 7 33.30 3.39 11.28
C PRO A 7 32.10 4.29 10.98
N ALA A 8 32.02 4.76 9.73
CA ALA A 8 30.80 5.32 9.22
C ALA A 8 29.72 4.24 9.35
N ILE A 9 28.80 4.43 10.29
CA ILE A 9 27.49 3.79 10.21
C ILE A 9 26.89 4.27 8.90
N ALA A 10 26.92 3.42 7.88
CA ALA A 10 26.01 3.56 6.77
C ALA A 10 24.62 3.54 7.41
N SER A 11 23.94 4.69 7.44
CA SER A 11 22.51 4.70 7.69
C SER A 11 21.92 3.75 6.67
N ALA A 12 21.38 2.62 7.12
CA ALA A 12 20.42 1.89 6.32
C ALA A 12 19.30 2.91 6.09
N VAL A 13 19.31 3.53 4.91
CA VAL A 13 18.12 4.13 4.33
C VAL A 13 17.05 3.07 4.51
N GLY A 14 16.04 3.33 5.34
CA GLY A 14 15.00 2.37 5.62
C GLY A 14 14.27 2.10 4.32
N GLU A 15 14.68 1.08 3.59
CA GLU A 15 14.11 0.76 2.30
C GLU A 15 12.66 0.34 2.55
N CYS A 16 11.73 0.88 1.76
CA CYS A 16 10.36 0.43 1.78
C CYS A 16 10.28 -1.11 1.70
N PRO A 17 9.61 -1.81 2.65
CA PRO A 17 9.65 -3.26 2.77
C PRO A 17 9.16 -3.98 1.52
N HIS A 18 8.14 -3.40 0.88
CA HIS A 18 7.60 -3.90 -0.37
C HIS A 18 7.23 -2.73 -1.27
N ARG A 19 7.83 -2.68 -2.47
CA ARG A 19 7.52 -1.64 -3.45
C ARG A 19 6.12 -1.84 -4.02
N PHE A 20 5.51 -0.78 -4.53
CA PHE A 20 4.37 -0.93 -5.44
C PHE A 20 4.70 -1.93 -6.56
N GLY A 21 3.79 -2.85 -6.83
CA GLY A 21 3.99 -4.00 -7.74
C GLY A 21 4.50 -5.28 -7.07
N SER A 22 4.93 -5.22 -5.80
CA SER A 22 5.31 -6.43 -5.06
C SER A 22 4.07 -7.22 -4.65
N ASN A 23 4.12 -8.54 -4.82
CA ASN A 23 3.09 -9.43 -4.30
C ASN A 23 3.28 -9.58 -2.78
N GLN A 24 2.19 -9.48 -2.02
CA GLN A 24 2.17 -9.74 -0.59
C GLN A 24 1.04 -10.69 -0.24
N GLN A 25 1.30 -11.60 0.68
CA GLN A 25 0.31 -12.59 1.08
C GLN A 25 -0.23 -12.27 2.47
N LEU A 26 -1.54 -12.46 2.62
CA LEU A 26 -2.21 -12.51 3.91
C LEU A 26 -2.78 -13.92 4.09
N VAL A 27 -2.47 -14.50 5.25
CA VAL A 27 -2.92 -15.83 5.65
C VAL A 27 -3.97 -15.69 6.74
N ASP A 28 -5.15 -16.19 6.47
CA ASP A 28 -6.32 -16.10 7.34
C ASP A 28 -6.84 -17.50 7.72
N ALA A 29 -7.82 -17.54 8.61
CA ALA A 29 -8.53 -18.76 9.01
C ALA A 29 -7.58 -19.91 9.40
N GLY A 30 -6.49 -19.60 10.11
CA GLY A 30 -5.51 -20.59 10.56
C GLY A 30 -4.74 -21.27 9.42
N GLY A 31 -4.63 -20.63 8.24
CA GLY A 31 -3.94 -21.18 7.07
C GLY A 31 -4.87 -21.74 5.98
N ALA A 32 -6.18 -21.81 6.23
CA ALA A 32 -7.14 -22.32 5.25
C ALA A 32 -7.38 -21.33 4.09
N VAL A 33 -7.22 -20.04 4.34
CA VAL A 33 -7.40 -18.98 3.33
C VAL A 33 -6.08 -18.25 3.14
N VAL A 34 -5.62 -18.18 1.90
CA VAL A 34 -4.43 -17.41 1.50
C VAL A 34 -4.84 -16.48 0.38
N GLN A 35 -4.64 -15.19 0.58
CA GLN A 35 -4.89 -14.16 -0.40
C GLN A 35 -3.58 -13.46 -0.76
N GLU A 36 -3.34 -13.29 -2.05
CA GLU A 36 -2.18 -12.55 -2.55
C GLU A 36 -2.65 -11.23 -3.14
N TRP A 37 -2.07 -10.13 -2.66
CA TRP A 37 -2.39 -8.78 -3.05
C TRP A 37 -1.21 -8.10 -3.71
N THR A 38 -1.53 -7.27 -4.71
CA THR A 38 -0.57 -6.39 -5.36
C THR A 38 -1.21 -5.02 -5.55
N VAL A 39 -0.51 -3.96 -5.16
CA VAL A 39 -0.94 -2.58 -5.40
C VAL A 39 0.09 -1.88 -6.29
N THR A 40 -0.39 -1.18 -7.31
CA THR A 40 0.42 -0.50 -8.34
C THR A 40 -0.16 0.88 -8.65
N ASP A 41 0.60 1.69 -9.41
CA ASP A 41 0.10 2.93 -10.02
C ASP A 41 -0.56 3.92 -9.06
N LEU A 42 -0.04 4.09 -7.83
CA LEU A 42 -0.52 5.16 -6.96
C LEU A 42 -0.21 6.53 -7.59
N LYS A 43 -1.27 7.26 -7.96
CA LYS A 43 -1.17 8.52 -8.69
C LYS A 43 -2.38 9.44 -8.47
N LYS A 44 -2.22 10.72 -8.82
CA LYS A 44 -3.35 11.65 -8.93
C LYS A 44 -4.30 11.14 -10.01
N SER A 45 -5.57 11.00 -9.67
CA SER A 45 -6.59 10.59 -10.63
C SER A 45 -6.96 11.76 -11.53
N ALA A 46 -7.16 11.48 -12.82
CA ALA A 46 -7.78 12.42 -13.76
C ALA A 46 -9.32 12.29 -13.79
N GLY A 47 -9.87 11.29 -13.09
CA GLY A 47 -11.30 11.06 -12.98
C GLY A 47 -11.98 12.00 -11.99
N SER A 48 -13.30 11.88 -11.91
CA SER A 48 -14.11 12.47 -10.84
C SER A 48 -14.60 11.37 -9.90
N ALA A 49 -15.04 11.75 -8.70
CA ALA A 49 -15.73 10.86 -7.76
C ALA A 49 -17.22 11.25 -7.73
N PRO A 50 -18.07 10.72 -8.64
CA PRO A 50 -19.47 11.13 -8.72
C PRO A 50 -20.20 10.86 -7.41
N GLY A 51 -20.97 11.84 -6.94
CA GLY A 51 -21.73 11.72 -5.69
C GLY A 51 -20.90 11.79 -4.41
N TYR A 52 -19.58 12.00 -4.50
CA TYR A 52 -18.70 12.20 -3.36
C TYR A 52 -18.11 13.62 -3.37
N PRO A 53 -18.36 14.44 -2.34
CA PRO A 53 -17.77 15.76 -2.24
C PRO A 53 -16.28 15.63 -1.86
N LEU A 54 -15.40 15.68 -2.86
CA LEU A 54 -13.95 15.70 -2.63
C LEU A 54 -13.57 16.92 -1.80
N ALA A 55 -12.89 16.68 -0.68
CA ALA A 55 -12.31 17.72 0.17
C ALA A 55 -10.90 18.10 -0.29
N GLY A 56 -10.20 17.20 -0.98
CA GLY A 56 -8.84 17.41 -1.48
C GLY A 56 -8.64 16.89 -2.91
N GLN A 57 -7.47 16.31 -3.15
CA GLN A 57 -7.11 15.73 -4.44
C GLN A 57 -7.52 14.26 -4.49
N LEU A 58 -8.25 13.87 -5.55
CA LEU A 58 -8.52 12.46 -5.81
C LEU A 58 -7.24 11.75 -6.26
N TRP A 59 -6.90 10.68 -5.56
CA TRP A 59 -5.85 9.74 -5.90
C TRP A 59 -6.43 8.39 -6.26
N GLU A 60 -5.75 7.67 -7.12
CA GLU A 60 -6.07 6.31 -7.51
C GLU A 60 -4.85 5.40 -7.36
N ALA A 61 -5.10 4.13 -7.08
CA ALA A 61 -4.13 3.05 -7.21
C ALA A 61 -4.82 1.83 -7.84
N THR A 62 -4.07 0.97 -8.51
CA THR A 62 -4.60 -0.28 -9.06
C THR A 62 -4.28 -1.41 -8.08
N ALA A 63 -5.30 -2.09 -7.58
CA ALA A 63 -5.15 -3.26 -6.71
C ALA A 63 -5.60 -4.54 -7.41
N SER A 64 -4.86 -5.61 -7.19
CA SER A 64 -5.18 -6.95 -7.63
C SER A 64 -5.16 -7.89 -6.42
N VAL A 65 -6.12 -8.80 -6.34
CA VAL A 65 -6.18 -9.85 -5.34
C VAL A 65 -6.43 -11.19 -5.99
N GLU A 66 -5.63 -12.18 -5.63
CA GLU A 66 -5.80 -13.57 -5.99
C GLU A 66 -6.17 -14.42 -4.76
N ALA A 67 -7.16 -15.30 -4.93
CA ALA A 67 -7.47 -16.33 -3.94
C ALA A 67 -6.53 -17.55 -4.13
N VAL A 68 -5.34 -17.50 -3.55
CA VAL A 68 -4.34 -18.58 -3.67
C VAL A 68 -4.83 -19.89 -3.03
N SER A 69 -5.48 -19.79 -1.88
CA SER A 69 -6.12 -20.93 -1.19
C SER A 69 -7.45 -20.51 -0.60
N GLY A 70 -8.47 -21.37 -0.72
CA GLY A 70 -9.80 -21.10 -0.20
C GLY A 70 -10.55 -20.01 -0.97
N THR A 71 -11.63 -19.51 -0.39
CA THR A 71 -12.42 -18.39 -0.96
C THR A 71 -12.05 -17.08 -0.28
N VAL A 72 -11.87 -16.02 -1.06
CA VAL A 72 -11.50 -14.70 -0.55
C VAL A 72 -12.63 -13.72 -0.82
N THR A 73 -13.04 -12.98 0.20
CA THR A 73 -13.93 -11.82 0.04
C THR A 73 -13.11 -10.56 0.28
N PRO A 74 -12.80 -9.76 -0.77
CA PRO A 74 -11.97 -8.58 -0.65
C PRO A 74 -12.54 -7.57 0.37
N ILE A 75 -11.77 -7.26 1.44
CA ILE A 75 -12.17 -6.28 2.44
C ILE A 75 -11.61 -4.92 2.05
N ILE A 76 -12.22 -4.30 1.04
CA ILE A 76 -11.79 -3.01 0.48
C ILE A 76 -11.59 -1.93 1.55
N PRO A 77 -12.45 -1.76 2.57
CA PRO A 77 -12.29 -0.72 3.60
C PRO A 77 -10.99 -0.79 4.43
N ASN A 78 -10.24 -1.89 4.36
CA ASN A 78 -8.96 -2.04 5.07
C ASN A 78 -7.80 -1.30 4.39
N PHE A 79 -7.99 -0.76 3.19
CA PHE A 79 -6.99 0.04 2.50
C PHE A 79 -6.93 1.48 3.01
N ARG A 80 -5.70 1.98 3.18
CA ARG A 80 -5.38 3.38 3.46
C ARG A 80 -4.17 3.81 2.63
N ALA A 81 -4.20 5.02 2.11
CA ALA A 81 -3.02 5.68 1.55
C ALA A 81 -2.35 6.54 2.64
N HIS A 82 -1.02 6.66 2.60
CA HIS A 82 -0.24 7.43 3.57
C HIS A 82 0.69 8.38 2.86
N ALA A 83 0.77 9.61 3.35
CA ALA A 83 1.73 10.61 2.94
C ALA A 83 2.99 10.57 3.81
N ALA A 84 4.06 11.15 3.31
CA ALA A 84 5.35 11.18 4.00
C ALA A 84 5.30 12.00 5.30
N ASP A 85 4.39 12.96 5.42
CA ASP A 85 4.21 13.77 6.64
C ASP A 85 3.43 13.03 7.76
N GLY A 86 3.04 11.77 7.52
CA GLY A 86 2.26 10.97 8.45
C GLY A 86 0.74 11.11 8.29
N ALA A 87 0.25 11.89 7.32
CA ALA A 87 -1.17 11.91 7.02
C ALA A 87 -1.63 10.57 6.41
N SER A 88 -2.84 10.14 6.76
CA SER A 88 -3.45 8.91 6.23
C SER A 88 -4.84 9.18 5.66
N TYR A 89 -5.10 8.63 4.48
CA TYR A 89 -6.35 8.81 3.74
C TYR A 89 -7.06 7.44 3.60
N PRO A 90 -8.26 7.28 4.16
CA PRO A 90 -9.02 6.04 3.97
C PRO A 90 -9.45 5.88 2.52
N VAL A 91 -9.52 4.63 2.06
CA VAL A 91 -10.07 4.31 0.74
C VAL A 91 -11.54 4.74 0.65
N LEU A 92 -11.89 5.33 -0.49
CA LEU A 92 -13.24 5.77 -0.84
C LEU A 92 -14.08 4.62 -1.39
N TRP A 93 -14.19 3.52 -0.65
CA TRP A 93 -14.88 2.30 -1.10
C TRP A 93 -16.39 2.48 -1.35
N GLN A 94 -17.00 3.54 -0.79
CA GLN A 94 -18.41 3.87 -0.98
C GLN A 94 -18.68 4.61 -2.29
N VAL A 95 -17.63 5.09 -2.97
CA VAL A 95 -17.76 5.79 -4.25
C VAL A 95 -18.02 4.75 -5.32
N SER A 96 -19.17 4.85 -5.99
CA SER A 96 -19.48 3.98 -7.11
C SER A 96 -18.56 4.34 -8.28
N SER A 97 -17.58 3.49 -8.55
CA SER A 97 -16.75 3.55 -9.75
C SER A 97 -16.93 2.26 -10.56
N ALA A 98 -17.09 2.40 -11.87
CA ALA A 98 -17.12 1.26 -12.79
C ALA A 98 -15.77 0.51 -12.84
N GLU A 99 -14.68 1.22 -12.52
CA GLU A 99 -13.32 0.66 -12.51
C GLU A 99 -12.89 0.24 -11.10
N GLY A 100 -13.74 0.45 -10.08
CA GLY A 100 -13.44 0.08 -8.71
C GLY A 100 -13.18 -1.42 -8.56
N ILE A 101 -12.25 -1.79 -7.68
CA ILE A 101 -12.01 -3.21 -7.39
C ILE A 101 -13.31 -3.88 -6.90
N PRO A 102 -13.71 -5.04 -7.45
CA PRO A 102 -14.95 -5.68 -7.05
C PRO A 102 -14.82 -6.27 -5.64
N GLY A 103 -15.83 -6.04 -4.81
CA GLY A 103 -15.94 -6.61 -3.45
C GLY A 103 -16.59 -8.00 -3.39
N ALA A 104 -16.85 -8.63 -4.55
CA ALA A 104 -17.47 -9.95 -4.61
C ALA A 104 -16.50 -11.04 -4.16
N THR A 105 -17.02 -12.09 -3.52
CA THR A 105 -16.22 -13.27 -3.16
C THR A 105 -15.68 -13.95 -4.41
N ILE A 106 -14.38 -14.21 -4.41
CA ILE A 106 -13.67 -14.96 -5.44
C ILE A 106 -13.31 -16.34 -4.91
N THR A 107 -13.44 -17.36 -5.77
CA THR A 107 -13.06 -18.74 -5.44
C THR A 107 -11.57 -18.95 -5.68
N GLN A 108 -11.01 -20.01 -5.09
CA GLN A 108 -9.60 -20.35 -5.26
C GLN A 108 -9.17 -20.34 -6.75
N GLY A 109 -8.00 -19.75 -7.03
CA GLY A 109 -7.43 -19.55 -8.36
C GLY A 109 -8.08 -18.44 -9.19
N GLN A 110 -9.05 -17.70 -8.64
CA GLN A 110 -9.60 -16.51 -9.28
C GLN A 110 -8.88 -15.26 -8.79
N THR A 111 -8.90 -14.24 -9.65
CA THR A 111 -8.31 -12.93 -9.40
C THR A 111 -9.35 -11.84 -9.61
N ALA A 112 -9.37 -10.85 -8.72
CA ALA A 112 -10.12 -9.61 -8.88
C ALA A 112 -9.13 -8.45 -9.02
N THR A 113 -9.37 -7.54 -9.97
CA THR A 113 -8.53 -6.36 -10.18
C THR A 113 -9.40 -5.12 -10.38
N GLY A 114 -8.97 -3.99 -9.83
CA GLY A 114 -9.58 -2.69 -10.10
C GLY A 114 -8.93 -1.56 -9.32
N LYS A 115 -9.59 -0.41 -9.34
CA LYS A 115 -9.10 0.83 -8.75
C LYS A 115 -9.49 0.95 -7.27
N LEU A 116 -8.54 1.44 -6.51
CA LEU A 116 -8.73 2.04 -5.19
C LEU A 116 -8.68 3.55 -5.36
N TYR A 117 -9.55 4.27 -4.66
CA TYR A 117 -9.58 5.73 -4.68
C TYR A 117 -9.34 6.28 -3.28
N PHE A 118 -8.66 7.42 -3.19
CA PHE A 118 -8.37 8.11 -1.93
C PHE A 118 -8.59 9.61 -2.10
N ASP A 119 -9.12 10.29 -1.09
CA ASP A 119 -9.21 11.75 -1.06
C ASP A 119 -8.06 12.31 -0.20
N ALA A 120 -7.01 12.81 -0.87
CA ALA A 120 -5.84 13.36 -0.20
C ALA A 120 -6.08 14.84 0.12
N THR A 121 -6.35 15.12 1.40
CA THR A 121 -6.62 16.47 1.92
C THR A 121 -5.36 17.20 2.41
N GLY A 122 -4.20 16.55 2.33
CA GLY A 122 -2.90 17.08 2.76
C GLY A 122 -1.80 16.76 1.76
N ALA A 123 -0.65 16.30 2.25
CA ALA A 123 0.49 15.93 1.40
C ALA A 123 0.17 14.74 0.46
N ASP A 124 0.94 14.65 -0.61
CA ASP A 124 0.78 13.60 -1.62
C ASP A 124 1.10 12.21 -0.99
N PRO A 125 0.20 11.21 -1.12
CA PRO A 125 0.44 9.87 -0.62
C PRO A 125 1.59 9.18 -1.37
N VAL A 126 2.41 8.47 -0.62
CA VAL A 126 3.62 7.76 -1.06
C VAL A 126 3.59 6.26 -0.71
N ALA A 127 2.58 5.83 0.03
CA ALA A 127 2.38 4.44 0.44
C ALA A 127 0.89 4.07 0.49
N VAL A 128 0.60 2.78 0.40
CA VAL A 128 -0.70 2.17 0.64
C VAL A 128 -0.50 1.02 1.62
N THR A 129 -1.35 0.93 2.64
CA THR A 129 -1.37 -0.19 3.58
C THR A 129 -2.68 -0.93 3.53
N TYR A 130 -2.67 -2.19 3.94
CA TYR A 130 -3.84 -2.99 4.21
C TYR A 130 -3.83 -3.48 5.66
N ALA A 131 -4.90 -3.23 6.40
CA ALA A 131 -5.06 -3.73 7.76
C ALA A 131 -5.63 -5.17 7.77
N GLY A 132 -5.02 -6.08 8.53
CA GLY A 132 -5.51 -7.46 8.71
C GLY A 132 -6.13 -7.75 10.09
N GLY A 133 -6.60 -6.72 10.80
CA GLY A 133 -7.27 -6.87 12.10
C GLY A 133 -6.37 -6.79 13.35
N GLY A 134 -5.07 -6.61 13.18
CA GLY A 134 -4.11 -6.32 14.27
C GLY A 134 -3.88 -4.82 14.51
N ALA A 135 -2.99 -4.50 15.46
CA ALA A 135 -2.57 -3.12 15.76
C ALA A 135 -1.73 -2.49 14.63
N HIS A 136 -1.11 -3.33 13.79
CA HIS A 136 -0.26 -2.93 12.68
C HIS A 136 -0.87 -3.36 11.34
N PRO A 137 -0.59 -2.64 10.24
CA PRO A 137 -0.98 -3.09 8.91
C PRO A 137 -0.31 -4.43 8.60
N SER A 138 -1.05 -5.33 7.96
CA SER A 138 -0.53 -6.65 7.59
C SER A 138 0.22 -6.62 6.26
N MET A 139 -0.07 -5.63 5.40
CA MET A 139 0.61 -5.44 4.14
C MET A 139 0.83 -3.94 3.88
N MET A 140 1.92 -3.62 3.19
CA MET A 140 2.28 -2.23 2.87
C MET A 140 3.03 -2.15 1.53
N TRP A 141 2.58 -1.30 0.62
CA TRP A 141 3.24 -0.97 -0.64
C TRP A 141 3.68 0.49 -0.62
N CYS A 142 4.93 0.77 -0.95
CA CYS A 142 5.46 2.14 -0.90
C CYS A 142 6.48 2.42 -2.00
N CYS A 143 6.74 3.71 -2.21
CA CYS A 143 7.96 4.13 -2.90
C CYS A 143 9.18 3.94 -2.00
N GLY A 144 10.35 3.69 -2.60
CA GLY A 144 11.59 3.42 -1.86
C GLY A 144 12.02 4.47 -0.84
N GLU A 145 11.62 5.72 -1.08
CA GLU A 145 11.99 6.88 -0.27
C GLU A 145 10.91 7.24 0.77
N ALA A 146 9.75 6.59 0.72
CA ALA A 146 8.56 6.93 1.52
C ALA A 146 8.72 6.66 3.03
N MET A 147 9.64 5.77 3.42
CA MET A 147 9.81 5.36 4.82
C MET A 147 10.68 6.31 5.65
N MET A 148 11.30 7.33 5.04
CA MET A 148 12.17 8.29 5.76
C MET A 148 11.42 9.15 6.80
N ALA A 149 10.09 9.04 6.88
CA ALA A 149 9.27 9.89 7.75
C ALA A 149 8.15 9.15 8.52
N MET A 150 8.08 7.82 8.45
CA MET A 150 7.19 7.02 9.31
C MET A 150 7.87 6.78 10.67
N PRO A 151 7.15 6.80 11.81
CA PRO A 151 7.77 6.56 13.12
C PRO A 151 8.35 5.14 13.19
N MET A 152 9.59 5.05 13.67
CA MET A 152 10.42 3.84 13.76
C MET A 152 9.78 2.67 14.54
N ASP A 153 8.71 2.91 15.30
CA ASP A 153 7.96 1.87 16.03
C ASP A 153 7.28 0.83 15.12
N MET A 154 6.93 1.19 13.88
CA MET A 154 6.27 0.24 12.96
C MET A 154 7.23 -0.58 12.08
N MET A 155 8.54 -0.28 12.11
CA MET A 155 9.53 -0.90 11.22
C MET A 155 10.25 -2.11 11.84
N MET A 156 10.14 -2.33 13.16
CA MET A 156 10.96 -3.31 13.88
C MET A 156 10.37 -4.74 13.93
N ASP A 157 9.16 -4.97 13.39
CA ASP A 157 8.44 -6.25 13.55
C ASP A 157 8.26 -7.07 12.26
N MET A 158 8.66 -6.56 11.08
CA MET A 158 8.43 -7.25 9.80
C MET A 158 9.72 -7.79 9.14
N PRO A 159 9.77 -9.09 8.76
CA PRO A 159 10.89 -9.67 8.03
C PRO A 159 10.89 -9.29 6.53
N MET A 160 12.02 -8.79 6.03
CA MET A 160 12.19 -8.21 4.69
C MET A 160 12.64 -9.26 3.64
N PRO A 161 11.95 -9.42 2.50
CA PRO A 161 12.49 -10.09 1.32
C PRO A 161 13.23 -9.14 0.36
N MET A 162 14.36 -9.59 -0.19
CA MET A 162 15.20 -8.85 -1.15
C MET A 162 14.62 -8.83 -2.57
N GLY A 163 14.49 -7.63 -3.13
CA GLY A 163 14.66 -7.34 -4.56
C GLY A 163 13.38 -7.30 -5.41
N MET A 164 13.15 -6.17 -6.09
CA MET A 164 13.12 -6.02 -7.56
C MET A 164 12.70 -4.59 -7.97
N MET A 165 13.19 -4.19 -9.15
CA MET A 165 13.34 -2.81 -9.66
C MET A 165 12.05 -2.07 -10.09
N ASP A 166 12.10 -0.74 -9.89
CA ASP A 166 11.50 0.38 -10.65
C ASP A 166 10.06 0.29 -11.18
N ASN A 167 9.07 0.79 -10.42
CA ASN A 167 7.80 1.22 -11.02
C ASN A 167 6.97 2.24 -10.21
N CYS A 168 7.55 3.40 -9.87
CA CYS A 168 6.75 4.57 -9.44
C CYS A 168 7.21 5.85 -10.16
N PRO A 169 6.51 6.29 -11.22
CA PRO A 169 6.82 7.54 -11.92
C PRO A 169 6.77 8.77 -11.01
N HIS A 170 5.90 8.77 -9.99
CA HIS A 170 5.73 9.88 -9.05
C HIS A 170 6.87 10.05 -8.04
N CYS A 171 7.73 9.04 -7.92
CA CYS A 171 8.87 9.06 -6.99
C CYS A 171 10.21 9.24 -7.71
N ARG A 172 10.21 9.32 -9.06
CA ARG A 172 11.43 9.53 -9.86
C ARG A 172 11.82 10.99 -10.07
N ASN A 173 11.02 11.96 -9.62
CA ASN A 173 11.12 13.36 -10.03
C ASN A 173 10.98 14.37 -8.88
N GLN A 174 11.35 14.00 -7.65
CA GLN A 174 11.45 14.93 -6.51
C GLN A 174 12.92 15.20 -6.16
#